data_AF-A0A4R1FN41-F1
#
_entry.id   AF-A0A4R1FN41-F1
#
_cell.length_a   1.000
_cell.length_b   1.000
_cell.length_c   1.000
_cell.angle_alpha   90.00
_cell.angle_beta   90.00
_cell.angle_gamma   90.00
#
_symmetry.space_group_name_H-M   'P 1'
#
loop_
_entity.id
_entity.type
_entity.pdbx_description
1 polymer ?
#
loop_
_entity_poly.entity_id
_entity_poly.type
_entity_poly.pdbx_seq_one_letter_code
_entity_poly.pdbx_strand_id
1 'polypeptide(L)'
;MKLPKLSISIRPWSENDFTQIKQSIVKLKELNQKVLNFNHDEIEYSQKIIEKLNRYEDITHILQNSADIRVITKLLCLNLKFVQRIHINHILLEHLLTISNPISKLSLINLINSFFKFYNHYYFKNKGNFNLVCDFIVNQLNLHIESSKNKLVTLSCYYDNAHLLFCRDADLKLVNYAEQHNIDFEQIIQKFGLENVRDGDFIERCYHKYYLEKLKSIPIGKNHSVLAEIVKEQVVIAKYDENSLLGHKILEILIDRSAYEDKGISAYWKNIVLEIAGDPRIQGEKYRRWWSFLGEKRIQLMKSWLSGDDLKVFLSILEQSAKDKHNSDMERMFKPRKCFMEGLLRSGVILESRLFLTQDASHYVKQYYPQQARLMSFANVSGHASIIYLKLKTSRDNQYFHLIEGTHSFKLKLMSYLPSEMRITDYSKKYYDLNNFYGIAPIELTHDIHLNWQKKAIDEFKNVGIKIDPSDVLSDDDYYIYKHKFGIRY
;
A
#
# COMPACT_ATOMS: atom_id res chain seq x y z
N MET A 1 15.73 -36.56 -62.37
CA MET A 1 16.33 -35.29 -62.81
C MET A 1 17.46 -34.95 -61.84
N LYS A 2 18.74 -35.03 -62.23
CA LYS A 2 19.88 -34.65 -61.37
C LYS A 2 20.18 -33.17 -61.61
N LEU A 3 20.15 -32.36 -60.55
CA LEU A 3 20.50 -30.94 -60.63
C LEU A 3 21.99 -30.77 -61.02
N PRO A 4 22.33 -29.74 -61.81
CA PRO A 4 23.69 -29.49 -62.23
C PRO A 4 24.58 -29.12 -61.03
N LYS A 5 25.81 -29.66 -61.01
CA LYS A 5 26.82 -29.28 -60.02
C LYS A 5 27.25 -27.84 -60.27
N LEU A 6 26.88 -26.94 -59.36
CA LEU A 6 27.44 -25.59 -59.27
C LEU A 6 28.89 -25.67 -58.82
N SER A 7 29.83 -25.44 -59.74
CA SER A 7 31.24 -25.21 -59.42
C SER A 7 31.45 -23.72 -59.13
N ILE A 8 31.28 -23.31 -57.88
CA ILE A 8 31.57 -21.95 -57.44
C ILE A 8 33.07 -21.85 -57.17
N SER A 9 33.80 -21.16 -58.04
CA SER A 9 35.20 -20.78 -57.81
C SER A 9 35.21 -19.52 -56.94
N ILE A 10 35.40 -19.69 -55.64
CA ILE A 10 35.62 -18.57 -54.72
C ILE A 10 37.11 -18.28 -54.70
N ARG A 11 37.52 -17.07 -55.07
CA ARG A 11 38.93 -16.67 -54.95
C ARG A 11 39.35 -16.72 -53.47
N PRO A 12 40.54 -17.25 -53.14
CA PRO A 12 41.04 -17.21 -51.78
C PRO A 12 41.13 -15.76 -51.32
N TRP A 13 40.76 -15.53 -50.06
CA TRP A 13 40.81 -14.21 -49.44
C TRP A 13 42.24 -13.70 -49.48
N SER A 14 42.41 -12.47 -49.96
CA SER A 14 43.68 -11.76 -50.00
C SER A 14 43.80 -10.80 -48.83
N GLU A 15 45.01 -10.41 -48.45
CA GLU A 15 45.21 -9.41 -47.39
C GLU A 15 44.50 -8.08 -47.67
N ASN A 16 44.33 -7.74 -48.94
CA ASN A 16 43.61 -6.55 -49.40
C ASN A 16 42.09 -6.60 -49.15
N ASP A 17 41.52 -7.79 -48.93
CA ASP A 17 40.09 -7.93 -48.61
C ASP A 17 39.80 -7.52 -47.15
N PHE A 18 40.84 -7.47 -46.31
CA PHE A 18 40.73 -7.11 -44.89
C PHE A 18 41.22 -5.70 -44.57
N THR A 19 41.70 -4.93 -45.55
CA THR A 19 42.30 -3.59 -45.31
C THR A 19 41.29 -2.63 -44.70
N GLN A 20 40.04 -2.63 -45.18
CA GLN A 20 38.98 -1.79 -44.61
C GLN A 20 38.63 -2.19 -43.17
N ILE A 21 38.64 -3.49 -42.87
CA ILE A 21 38.38 -3.99 -41.51
C ILE A 21 39.55 -3.61 -40.58
N LYS A 22 40.80 -3.80 -41.02
CA LYS A 22 42.01 -3.39 -40.28
C LYS A 22 42.01 -1.88 -40.02
N GLN A 23 41.66 -1.05 -41.02
CA GLN A 23 41.53 0.41 -40.85
C GLN A 23 40.42 0.80 -39.88
N SER A 24 39.26 0.12 -39.93
CA SER A 24 38.17 0.33 -38.97
C SER A 24 38.57 -0.07 -37.54
N ILE A 25 39.33 -1.16 -37.37
CA ILE A 25 39.87 -1.58 -36.07
C ILE A 25 40.86 -0.54 -35.50
N VAL A 26 41.73 0.02 -36.34
CA VAL A 26 42.66 1.08 -35.92
C VAL A 26 41.90 2.33 -35.50
N LYS A 27 40.92 2.79 -36.31
CA LYS A 27 40.04 3.90 -35.96
C LYS A 27 39.27 3.66 -34.66
N LEU A 28 38.78 2.45 -34.43
CA LEU A 28 38.10 2.07 -33.19
C LEU A 28 39.04 2.10 -31.99
N LYS A 29 40.29 1.64 -32.12
CA LYS A 29 41.29 1.72 -31.05
C LYS A 29 41.66 3.16 -30.71
N GLU A 30 41.85 4.00 -31.73
CA GLU A 30 42.11 5.44 -31.54
C GLU A 30 40.93 6.16 -30.90
N LEU A 31 39.70 5.83 -31.31
CA LEU A 31 38.48 6.34 -30.68
C LEU A 31 38.38 5.87 -29.22
N ASN A 32 38.72 4.62 -28.92
CA ASN A 32 38.64 4.07 -27.57
C ASN A 32 39.68 4.71 -26.63
N GLN A 33 40.91 4.94 -27.11
CA GLN A 33 41.91 5.71 -26.35
C GLN A 33 41.50 7.17 -26.17
N LYS A 34 40.93 7.81 -27.20
CA LYS A 34 40.38 9.17 -27.06
C LYS A 34 39.23 9.21 -26.07
N VAL A 35 38.35 8.21 -26.03
CA VAL A 35 37.25 8.11 -25.06
C VAL A 35 37.76 7.89 -23.64
N LEU A 36 38.80 7.07 -23.44
CA LEU A 36 39.42 6.87 -22.12
C LEU A 36 40.05 8.16 -21.57
N ASN A 37 40.81 8.89 -22.40
CA ASN A 37 41.39 10.18 -22.01
C ASN A 37 40.31 11.25 -21.80
N PHE A 38 39.31 11.29 -22.69
CA PHE A 38 38.17 12.19 -22.56
C PHE A 38 37.37 11.95 -21.27
N ASN A 39 37.23 10.70 -20.82
CA ASN A 39 36.55 10.41 -19.55
C ASN A 39 37.31 10.97 -18.33
N HIS A 40 38.65 10.96 -18.34
CA HIS A 40 39.46 11.56 -17.28
C HIS A 40 39.35 13.10 -17.30
N ASP A 41 39.48 13.70 -18.48
CA ASP A 41 39.35 15.16 -18.67
C ASP A 41 37.94 15.66 -18.34
N GLU A 42 36.89 14.89 -18.67
CA GLU A 42 35.50 15.23 -18.40
C GLU A 42 35.17 15.13 -16.90
N ILE A 43 35.83 14.25 -16.14
CA ILE A 43 35.73 14.20 -14.66
C ILE A 43 36.37 15.45 -14.04
N GLU A 44 37.57 15.81 -14.45
CA GLU A 44 38.27 17.00 -13.96
C GLU A 44 37.47 18.28 -14.33
N TYR A 45 36.91 18.33 -15.53
CA TYR A 45 36.07 19.43 -15.98
C TYR A 45 34.75 19.51 -15.20
N SER A 46 34.13 18.36 -14.91
CA SER A 46 32.94 18.27 -14.05
C SER A 46 33.21 18.82 -12.65
N GLN A 47 34.38 18.50 -12.06
CA GLN A 47 34.80 19.03 -10.76
C GLN A 47 34.99 20.55 -10.81
N LYS A 48 35.64 21.08 -11.85
CA LYS A 48 35.81 22.53 -12.05
C LYS A 48 34.46 23.26 -12.14
N ILE A 49 33.46 22.68 -12.83
CA ILE A 49 32.11 23.26 -12.89
C ILE A 49 31.44 23.25 -11.51
N ILE A 50 31.56 22.16 -10.75
CA ILE A 50 31.02 22.07 -9.39
C ILE A 50 31.69 23.10 -8.47
N GLU A 51 33.00 23.31 -8.58
CA GLU A 51 33.72 24.33 -7.82
C GLU A 51 33.29 25.76 -8.18
N LYS A 52 33.10 26.05 -9.48
CA LYS A 52 32.56 27.34 -9.94
C LYS A 52 31.15 27.59 -9.41
N LEU A 53 30.29 26.57 -9.41
CA LEU A 53 28.95 26.64 -8.82
C LEU A 53 28.95 26.90 -7.30
N ASN A 54 30.00 26.54 -6.58
CA ASN A 54 30.12 26.92 -5.17
C ASN A 54 30.52 28.40 -4.99
N ARG A 55 31.00 29.06 -6.05
CA ARG A 55 31.41 30.48 -6.03
C ARG A 55 30.37 31.42 -6.64
N TYR A 56 29.58 30.93 -7.59
CA TYR A 56 28.52 31.68 -8.28
C TYR A 56 27.17 31.02 -7.99
N GLU A 57 26.19 31.80 -7.52
CA GLU A 57 24.84 31.29 -7.26
C GLU A 57 24.07 30.91 -8.56
N ASP A 58 24.38 31.58 -9.68
CA ASP A 58 23.74 31.33 -10.98
C ASP A 58 24.65 30.56 -11.95
N ILE A 59 24.13 29.44 -12.46
CA ILE A 59 24.79 28.56 -13.41
C ILE A 59 24.92 29.15 -14.81
N THR A 60 24.10 30.14 -15.17
CA THR A 60 24.16 30.81 -16.48
C THR A 60 25.52 31.48 -16.71
N HIS A 61 26.15 32.01 -15.67
CA HIS A 61 27.49 32.61 -15.75
C HIS A 61 28.62 31.62 -16.06
N ILE A 62 28.37 30.33 -15.82
CA ILE A 62 29.36 29.25 -16.03
C ILE A 62 29.24 28.68 -17.45
N LEU A 63 28.03 28.71 -18.02
CA LEU A 63 27.71 28.19 -19.34
C LEU A 63 28.16 29.18 -20.43
N GLN A 64 29.20 28.83 -21.17
CA GLN A 64 29.74 29.68 -22.26
C GLN A 64 29.74 28.98 -23.62
N ASN A 65 29.84 27.65 -23.64
CA ASN A 65 29.97 26.89 -24.87
C ASN A 65 29.23 25.53 -24.81
N SER A 66 29.19 24.82 -25.94
CA SER A 66 28.50 23.53 -26.05
C SER A 66 29.10 22.42 -25.19
N ALA A 67 30.38 22.51 -24.83
CA ALA A 67 31.02 21.55 -23.93
C ALA A 67 30.51 21.73 -22.49
N ASP A 68 30.30 22.96 -22.04
CA ASP A 68 29.68 23.25 -20.73
C ASP A 68 28.28 22.64 -20.63
N ILE A 69 27.45 22.82 -21.68
CA ILE A 69 26.10 22.25 -21.74
C ILE A 69 26.15 20.72 -21.60
N ARG A 70 27.06 20.06 -22.34
CA ARG A 70 27.24 18.60 -22.27
C ARG A 70 27.61 18.15 -20.86
N VAL A 71 28.52 18.84 -20.19
CA VAL A 71 28.97 18.46 -18.85
C VAL A 71 27.88 18.70 -17.81
N ILE A 72 27.16 19.83 -17.88
CA ILE A 72 26.06 20.12 -16.95
C ILE A 72 24.90 19.14 -17.13
N THR A 73 24.50 18.82 -18.36
CA THR A 73 23.46 17.81 -18.59
C THR A 73 23.89 16.42 -18.10
N LYS A 74 25.17 16.06 -18.24
CA LYS A 74 25.73 14.82 -17.66
C LYS A 74 25.67 14.84 -16.14
N LEU A 75 26.04 15.95 -15.50
CA LEU A 75 25.96 16.12 -14.05
C LEU A 75 24.51 16.05 -13.54
N LEU A 76 23.55 16.65 -14.25
CA LEU A 76 22.12 16.53 -13.98
C LEU A 76 21.65 15.07 -14.10
N CYS A 77 22.22 14.27 -14.99
CA CYS A 77 21.88 12.85 -15.14
C CYS A 77 22.47 11.95 -14.03
N LEU A 78 23.64 12.30 -13.49
CA LEU A 78 24.40 11.42 -12.60
C LEU A 78 24.28 11.77 -11.12
N ASN A 79 24.01 13.04 -10.77
CA ASN A 79 24.16 13.52 -9.39
C ASN A 79 22.87 14.19 -8.87
N LEU A 80 22.15 13.49 -7.99
CA LEU A 80 20.93 14.02 -7.36
C LEU A 80 21.18 15.30 -6.54
N LYS A 81 22.31 15.41 -5.83
CA LYS A 81 22.64 16.62 -5.07
C LYS A 81 22.84 17.82 -5.99
N PHE A 82 23.36 17.58 -7.19
CA PHE A 82 23.53 18.61 -8.21
C PHE A 82 22.17 19.07 -8.76
N VAL A 83 21.29 18.12 -9.10
CA VAL A 83 19.90 18.43 -9.52
C VAL A 83 19.18 19.24 -8.44
N GLN A 84 19.35 18.89 -7.16
CA GLN A 84 18.73 19.63 -6.06
C GLN A 84 19.22 21.06 -5.88
N ARG A 85 20.43 21.38 -6.34
CA ARG A 85 21.01 22.73 -6.27
C ARG A 85 20.59 23.59 -7.46
N ILE A 86 20.41 22.99 -8.63
CA ILE A 86 20.10 23.72 -9.86
C ILE A 86 18.60 23.86 -10.02
N HIS A 87 18.14 25.11 -10.07
CA HIS A 87 16.78 25.40 -10.48
C HIS A 87 16.71 25.48 -12.00
N ILE A 88 16.25 24.41 -12.65
CA ILE A 88 15.90 24.48 -14.07
C ILE A 88 14.66 25.36 -14.20
N ASN A 89 14.86 26.57 -14.70
CA ASN A 89 13.85 27.60 -14.93
C ASN A 89 13.95 28.10 -16.38
N HIS A 90 13.03 29.00 -16.76
CA HIS A 90 13.02 29.59 -18.09
C HIS A 90 14.35 30.28 -18.46
N ILE A 91 14.99 30.99 -17.53
CA ILE A 91 16.24 31.73 -17.76
C ILE A 91 17.35 30.77 -18.18
N LEU A 92 17.53 29.66 -17.45
CA LEU A 92 18.52 28.66 -17.76
C LEU A 92 18.24 28.02 -19.13
N LEU A 93 16.99 27.62 -19.39
CA LEU A 93 16.62 26.95 -20.63
C LEU A 93 16.84 27.86 -21.85
N GLU A 94 16.46 29.14 -21.79
CA GLU A 94 16.75 30.12 -22.83
C GLU A 94 18.25 30.32 -23.03
N HIS A 95 19.03 30.41 -21.94
CA HIS A 95 20.48 30.55 -22.03
C HIS A 95 21.16 29.33 -22.69
N LEU A 96 20.62 28.13 -22.54
CA LEU A 96 21.11 26.96 -23.29
C LEU A 96 20.90 27.13 -24.80
N LEU A 97 19.78 27.72 -25.21
CA LEU A 97 19.45 27.94 -26.62
C LEU A 97 20.30 29.04 -27.27
N THR A 98 20.73 30.05 -26.51
CA THR A 98 21.64 31.09 -27.05
C THR A 98 23.03 30.53 -27.39
N ILE A 99 23.48 29.50 -26.66
CA ILE A 99 24.77 28.84 -26.90
C ILE A 99 24.65 27.80 -28.03
N SER A 100 23.59 26.98 -28.04
CA SER A 100 23.39 25.93 -29.04
C SER A 100 21.91 25.62 -29.23
N ASN A 101 21.38 25.87 -30.44
CA ASN A 101 20.03 25.48 -30.82
C ASN A 101 20.01 24.75 -32.20
N PRO A 102 19.69 23.45 -32.25
CA PRO A 102 19.38 22.59 -31.11
C PRO A 102 20.61 22.30 -30.23
N ILE A 103 20.41 21.93 -28.97
CA ILE A 103 21.48 21.41 -28.11
C ILE A 103 22.00 20.09 -28.67
N SER A 104 23.21 19.67 -28.32
CA SER A 104 23.77 18.42 -28.86
C SER A 104 22.89 17.20 -28.53
N LYS A 105 22.84 16.20 -29.43
CA LYS A 105 22.06 14.95 -29.23
C LYS A 105 22.38 14.28 -27.89
N LEU A 106 23.66 14.27 -27.50
CA LEU A 106 24.10 13.68 -26.24
C LEU A 106 23.62 14.49 -25.02
N SER A 107 23.67 15.83 -25.11
CA SER A 107 23.14 16.71 -24.07
C SER A 107 21.64 16.52 -23.87
N LEU A 108 20.89 16.38 -24.97
CA LEU A 108 19.45 16.10 -24.93
C LEU A 108 19.16 14.74 -24.29
N ILE A 109 19.89 13.68 -24.67
CA ILE A 109 19.75 12.34 -24.05
C ILE A 109 20.03 12.42 -22.55
N ASN A 110 21.09 13.10 -22.14
CA ASN A 110 21.42 13.27 -20.72
C ASN A 110 20.33 14.02 -19.96
N LEU A 111 19.74 15.05 -20.57
CA LEU A 111 18.64 15.81 -19.97
C LEU A 111 17.38 14.94 -19.82
N ILE A 112 17.01 14.17 -20.85
CA ILE A 112 15.89 13.23 -20.80
C ILE A 112 16.12 12.15 -19.73
N ASN A 113 17.33 11.60 -19.68
CA ASN A 113 17.68 10.61 -18.66
C ASN A 113 17.62 11.21 -17.25
N SER A 114 18.11 12.44 -17.06
CA SER A 114 17.94 13.17 -15.79
C SER A 114 16.47 13.35 -15.42
N PHE A 115 15.64 13.76 -16.39
CA PHE A 115 14.21 13.98 -16.21
C PHE A 115 13.50 12.72 -15.71
N PHE A 116 13.71 11.57 -16.35
CA PHE A 116 13.08 10.31 -15.90
C PHE A 116 13.71 9.75 -14.64
N LYS A 117 15.04 9.85 -14.48
CA LYS A 117 15.73 9.32 -13.31
C LYS A 117 15.37 10.05 -12.03
N PHE A 118 15.23 11.38 -12.10
CA PHE A 118 14.91 12.24 -10.96
C PHE A 118 13.52 12.87 -11.09
N TYR A 119 12.58 12.14 -11.72
CA TYR A 119 11.25 12.62 -12.05
C TYR A 119 10.50 13.19 -10.84
N ASN A 120 10.61 12.56 -9.66
CA ASN A 120 9.94 13.05 -8.46
C ASN A 120 10.48 14.42 -8.01
N HIS A 121 11.76 14.71 -8.24
CA HIS A 121 12.33 16.04 -7.97
C HIS A 121 11.67 17.09 -8.85
N TYR A 122 11.60 16.86 -10.16
CA TYR A 122 10.95 17.76 -11.10
C TYR A 122 9.45 17.91 -10.80
N TYR A 123 8.76 16.80 -10.51
CA TYR A 123 7.32 16.76 -10.29
C TYR A 123 6.86 17.47 -9.00
N PHE A 124 7.54 17.22 -7.87
CA PHE A 124 7.12 17.77 -6.57
C PHE A 124 7.80 19.08 -6.21
N LYS A 125 9.12 19.19 -6.40
CA LYS A 125 9.90 20.34 -5.91
C LYS A 125 9.95 21.49 -6.91
N ASN A 126 9.83 21.19 -8.21
CA ASN A 126 9.90 22.19 -9.28
C ASN A 126 8.53 22.39 -9.97
N LYS A 127 7.43 22.40 -9.19
CA LYS A 127 6.03 22.43 -9.68
C LYS A 127 5.75 23.52 -10.72
N GLY A 128 6.41 24.67 -10.64
CA GLY A 128 6.25 25.77 -11.59
C GLY A 128 6.92 25.55 -12.95
N ASN A 129 7.99 24.74 -13.00
CA ASN A 129 8.84 24.59 -14.19
C ASN A 129 8.77 23.19 -14.83
N PHE A 130 7.98 22.26 -14.29
CA PHE A 130 7.84 20.91 -14.86
C PHE A 130 7.42 20.94 -16.33
N ASN A 131 6.38 21.72 -16.65
CA ASN A 131 5.90 21.87 -18.02
C ASN A 131 6.94 22.56 -18.91
N LEU A 132 7.67 23.56 -18.39
CA LEU A 132 8.75 24.21 -19.15
C LEU A 132 9.84 23.21 -19.57
N VAL A 133 10.22 22.30 -18.68
CA VAL A 133 11.21 21.25 -19.00
C VAL A 133 10.65 20.29 -20.04
N CYS A 134 9.38 19.90 -19.93
CA CYS A 134 8.71 19.04 -20.92
C CYS A 134 8.69 19.71 -22.29
N ASP A 135 8.20 20.95 -22.37
CA ASP A 135 8.09 21.72 -23.61
C ASP A 135 9.47 21.94 -24.25
N PHE A 136 10.49 22.24 -23.44
CA PHE A 136 11.87 22.35 -23.91
C PHE A 136 12.37 21.04 -24.53
N ILE A 137 12.17 19.90 -23.85
CA ILE A 137 12.59 18.60 -24.37
C ILE A 137 11.88 18.28 -25.68
N VAL A 138 10.56 18.49 -25.75
CA VAL A 138 9.75 18.25 -26.96
C VAL A 138 10.22 19.11 -28.12
N ASN A 139 10.44 20.42 -27.89
CA ASN A 139 10.94 21.33 -28.91
C ASN A 139 12.32 20.90 -29.44
N GLN A 140 13.23 20.49 -28.56
CA GLN A 140 14.55 20.02 -28.96
C GLN A 140 14.49 18.68 -29.71
N LEU A 141 13.58 17.77 -29.34
CA LEU A 141 13.33 16.53 -30.08
C LEU A 141 12.85 16.83 -31.52
N ASN A 142 11.90 17.75 -31.68
CA ASN A 142 11.38 18.15 -32.99
C ASN A 142 12.50 18.64 -33.92
N LEU A 143 13.35 19.56 -33.43
CA LEU A 143 14.47 20.10 -34.20
C LEU A 143 15.50 19.03 -34.63
N HIS A 144 15.77 18.03 -33.78
CA HIS A 144 16.68 16.93 -34.13
C HIS A 144 16.11 15.96 -35.15
N ILE A 145 14.79 15.77 -35.19
CA ILE A 145 14.15 14.89 -36.17
C ILE A 145 14.04 15.57 -37.54
N GLU A 146 13.72 16.86 -37.57
CA GLU A 146 13.63 17.65 -38.81
C GLU A 146 15.00 17.80 -39.49
N SER A 147 16.07 17.93 -38.70
CA SER A 147 17.42 18.23 -39.21
C SER A 147 18.26 17.00 -39.58
N SER A 148 17.88 15.77 -39.20
CA SER A 148 18.79 14.61 -39.26
C SER A 148 18.42 13.53 -40.27
N LYS A 149 19.36 13.23 -41.19
CA LYS A 149 19.33 12.02 -42.05
C LYS A 149 19.63 10.72 -41.29
N ASN A 150 20.36 10.80 -40.16
CA ASN A 150 20.72 9.66 -39.31
C ASN A 150 19.98 9.78 -37.96
N LYS A 151 18.79 9.17 -37.92
CA LYS A 151 17.94 9.11 -36.73
C LYS A 151 18.57 8.17 -35.70
N LEU A 152 18.91 8.69 -34.51
CA LEU A 152 19.18 7.81 -33.37
C LEU A 152 17.84 7.17 -32.97
N VAL A 153 17.83 5.84 -32.88
CA VAL A 153 16.61 5.07 -32.58
C VAL A 153 15.96 5.57 -31.30
N THR A 154 16.73 5.75 -30.22
CA THR A 154 16.24 6.21 -28.92
C THR A 154 15.55 7.58 -28.97
N LEU A 155 16.15 8.57 -29.64
CA LEU A 155 15.53 9.90 -29.77
C LEU A 155 14.25 9.86 -30.63
N SER A 156 14.20 8.94 -31.60
CA SER A 156 13.00 8.72 -32.42
C SER A 156 11.87 8.14 -31.56
N CYS A 157 12.16 7.14 -30.72
CA CYS A 157 11.19 6.60 -29.78
C CYS A 157 10.63 7.66 -28.84
N TYR A 158 11.48 8.55 -28.30
CA TYR A 158 11.02 9.64 -27.44
C TYR A 158 10.15 10.66 -28.18
N TYR A 159 10.49 11.00 -29.42
CA TYR A 159 9.69 11.90 -30.24
C TYR A 159 8.32 11.30 -30.57
N ASP A 160 8.27 10.07 -31.06
CA ASP A 160 7.03 9.39 -31.47
C ASP A 160 6.05 9.26 -30.29
N ASN A 161 6.58 9.17 -29.07
CA ASN A 161 5.81 9.01 -27.83
C ASN A 161 5.80 10.26 -26.94
N ALA A 162 6.21 11.43 -27.45
CA ALA A 162 6.39 12.64 -26.65
C ALA A 162 5.12 13.07 -25.89
N HIS A 163 3.96 12.94 -26.55
CA HIS A 163 2.64 13.28 -25.99
C HIS A 163 2.21 12.40 -24.80
N LEU A 164 2.81 11.22 -24.65
CA LEU A 164 2.62 10.31 -23.52
C LEU A 164 3.68 10.53 -22.45
N LEU A 165 4.93 10.78 -22.84
CA LEU A 165 6.09 10.80 -21.95
C LEU A 165 6.38 12.15 -21.29
N PHE A 166 6.22 13.25 -22.00
CA PHE A 166 6.60 14.60 -21.53
C PHE A 166 5.35 15.40 -21.17
N CYS A 167 4.60 14.88 -20.21
CA CYS A 167 3.47 15.57 -19.63
C CYS A 167 3.32 15.23 -18.14
N ARG A 168 2.50 16.00 -17.43
CA ARG A 168 2.36 15.86 -15.98
C ARG A 168 1.78 14.51 -15.55
N ASP A 169 0.88 13.96 -16.36
CA ASP A 169 0.24 12.66 -16.08
C ASP A 169 0.88 11.51 -16.87
N ALA A 170 2.16 11.65 -17.24
CA ALA A 170 2.86 10.69 -18.09
C ALA A 170 2.91 9.28 -17.47
N ASP A 171 3.10 9.20 -16.15
CA ASP A 171 3.09 7.94 -15.39
C ASP A 171 1.75 7.21 -15.54
N LEU A 172 0.63 7.92 -15.36
CA LEU A 172 -0.71 7.36 -15.49
C LEU A 172 -1.05 7.03 -16.95
N LYS A 173 -0.71 7.91 -17.90
CA LYS A 173 -0.95 7.67 -19.33
C LYS A 173 -0.22 6.42 -19.82
N LEU A 174 1.02 6.22 -19.39
CA LEU A 174 1.82 5.06 -19.80
C LEU A 174 1.23 3.76 -19.25
N VAL A 175 0.78 3.75 -18.00
CA VAL A 175 0.07 2.61 -17.40
C VAL A 175 -1.24 2.32 -18.12
N ASN A 176 -2.07 3.35 -18.35
CA ASN A 176 -3.33 3.19 -19.06
C ASN A 176 -3.11 2.67 -20.50
N TYR A 177 -2.06 3.13 -21.17
CA TYR A 177 -1.68 2.65 -22.49
C TYR A 177 -1.36 1.14 -22.45
N ALA A 178 -0.57 0.69 -21.47
CA ALA A 178 -0.25 -0.71 -21.27
C ALA A 178 -1.51 -1.57 -21.06
N GLU A 179 -2.45 -1.09 -20.22
CA GLU A 179 -3.70 -1.78 -19.95
C GLU A 179 -4.62 -1.86 -21.17
N GLN A 180 -4.82 -0.73 -21.87
CA GLN A 180 -5.68 -0.67 -23.05
C GLN A 180 -5.21 -1.60 -24.17
N HIS A 181 -3.90 -1.80 -24.29
CA HIS A 181 -3.31 -2.64 -25.33
C HIS A 181 -2.98 -4.06 -24.84
N ASN A 182 -3.25 -4.36 -23.57
CA ASN A 182 -2.89 -5.62 -22.91
C ASN A 182 -1.42 -6.01 -23.11
N ILE A 183 -0.52 -5.04 -22.97
CA ILE A 183 0.92 -5.19 -23.14
C ILE A 183 1.58 -5.25 -21.76
N ASP A 184 2.53 -6.17 -21.58
CA ASP A 184 3.32 -6.24 -20.36
C ASP A 184 4.15 -4.96 -20.17
N PHE A 185 4.27 -4.48 -18.93
CA PHE A 185 4.93 -3.20 -18.66
C PHE A 185 6.40 -3.20 -19.07
N GLU A 186 7.08 -4.36 -19.07
CA GLU A 186 8.46 -4.47 -19.55
C GLU A 186 8.57 -4.23 -21.06
N GLN A 187 7.58 -4.69 -21.83
CA GLN A 187 7.52 -4.41 -23.26
C GLN A 187 7.26 -2.93 -23.53
N ILE A 188 6.54 -2.24 -22.64
CA ILE A 188 6.35 -0.78 -22.70
C ILE A 188 7.67 -0.05 -22.47
N ILE A 189 8.46 -0.45 -21.48
CA ILE A 189 9.79 0.14 -21.23
C ILE A 189 10.66 0.06 -22.49
N GLN A 190 10.68 -1.10 -23.16
CA GLN A 190 11.43 -1.29 -24.41
C GLN A 190 10.85 -0.46 -25.57
N LYS A 191 9.53 -0.51 -25.77
CA LYS A 191 8.85 0.18 -26.87
C LYS A 191 9.03 1.70 -26.81
N PHE A 192 9.10 2.26 -25.62
CA PHE A 192 9.22 3.71 -25.39
C PHE A 192 10.68 4.17 -25.23
N GLY A 193 11.67 3.27 -25.34
CA GLY A 193 13.10 3.60 -25.24
C GLY A 193 13.56 3.94 -23.82
N LEU A 194 12.86 3.43 -22.80
CA LEU A 194 13.09 3.76 -21.38
C LEU A 194 14.08 2.82 -20.69
N GLU A 195 14.80 1.95 -21.42
CA GLU A 195 15.69 0.94 -20.83
C GLU A 195 16.82 1.58 -20.02
N ASN A 196 17.33 2.73 -20.47
CA ASN A 196 18.42 3.45 -19.81
C ASN A 196 18.01 4.12 -18.49
N VAL A 197 16.71 4.17 -18.20
CA VAL A 197 16.13 4.83 -17.02
C VAL A 197 15.28 3.86 -16.20
N ARG A 198 15.51 2.55 -16.35
CA ARG A 198 14.76 1.50 -15.64
C ARG A 198 14.77 1.68 -14.12
N ASP A 199 15.90 2.10 -13.56
CA ASP A 199 16.07 2.33 -12.12
C ASP A 199 15.71 3.78 -11.71
N GLY A 200 15.00 4.51 -12.58
CA GLY A 200 14.62 5.90 -12.37
C GLY A 200 13.29 6.08 -11.65
N ASP A 201 13.15 7.22 -10.97
CA ASP A 201 11.92 7.64 -10.27
C ASP A 201 10.65 7.52 -11.14
N PHE A 202 10.76 7.79 -12.45
CA PHE A 202 9.62 7.72 -13.36
C PHE A 202 9.06 6.30 -13.51
N ILE A 203 9.94 5.30 -13.68
CA ILE A 203 9.54 3.90 -13.85
C ILE A 203 8.96 3.37 -12.55
N GLU A 204 9.59 3.68 -11.41
CA GLU A 204 9.06 3.37 -10.09
C GLU A 204 7.64 3.94 -9.90
N ARG A 205 7.44 5.21 -10.29
CA ARG A 205 6.14 5.87 -10.22
C ARG A 205 5.10 5.25 -11.13
N CYS A 206 5.48 4.79 -12.32
CA CYS A 206 4.58 4.03 -13.19
C CYS A 206 4.15 2.71 -12.54
N TYR A 207 5.07 1.97 -11.92
CA TYR A 207 4.71 0.76 -11.16
C TYR A 207 3.74 1.08 -10.02
N HIS A 208 3.94 2.18 -9.30
CA HIS A 208 3.00 2.62 -8.27
C HIS A 208 1.59 2.86 -8.83
N LYS A 209 1.48 3.57 -9.96
CA LYS A 209 0.20 3.81 -10.63
C LYS A 209 -0.44 2.50 -11.09
N TYR A 210 0.34 1.61 -11.69
CA TYR A 210 -0.11 0.28 -12.09
C TYR A 210 -0.70 -0.51 -10.92
N TYR A 211 -0.02 -0.55 -9.78
CA TYR A 211 -0.54 -1.25 -8.60
C TYR A 211 -1.87 -0.68 -8.12
N LEU A 212 -2.00 0.65 -8.08
CA LEU A 212 -3.23 1.30 -7.63
C LEU A 212 -4.39 1.09 -8.60
N GLU A 213 -4.17 1.16 -9.91
CA GLU A 213 -5.23 0.91 -10.90
C GLU A 213 -5.67 -0.56 -10.88
N LYS A 214 -4.73 -1.51 -10.80
CA LYS A 214 -5.08 -2.92 -10.61
C LYS A 214 -5.85 -3.17 -9.31
N LEU A 215 -5.46 -2.52 -8.22
CA LEU A 215 -6.20 -2.62 -6.95
C LEU A 215 -7.62 -2.07 -7.03
N LYS A 216 -7.91 -1.12 -7.93
CA LYS A 216 -9.28 -0.64 -8.16
C LYS A 216 -10.10 -1.60 -9.03
N SER A 217 -9.45 -2.36 -9.92
CA SER A 217 -10.13 -3.25 -10.86
C SER A 217 -10.33 -4.70 -10.37
N ILE A 218 -9.45 -5.21 -9.49
CA ILE A 218 -9.54 -6.58 -8.98
C ILE A 218 -10.90 -6.79 -8.28
N PRO A 219 -11.66 -7.87 -8.59
CA PRO A 219 -12.90 -8.15 -7.87
C PRO A 219 -12.65 -8.34 -6.36
N ILE A 220 -13.54 -7.81 -5.53
CA ILE A 220 -13.32 -7.77 -4.08
C ILE A 220 -13.14 -9.18 -3.51
N GLY A 221 -12.09 -9.34 -2.71
CA GLY A 221 -11.72 -10.61 -2.09
C GLY A 221 -11.15 -11.69 -3.01
N LYS A 222 -10.93 -11.40 -4.29
CA LYS A 222 -10.17 -12.29 -5.18
C LYS A 222 -8.67 -12.11 -4.97
N ASN A 223 -7.95 -13.20 -5.20
CA ASN A 223 -6.49 -13.21 -5.25
C ASN A 223 -6.01 -12.64 -6.60
N HIS A 224 -4.85 -12.00 -6.60
CA HIS A 224 -4.21 -11.43 -7.79
C HIS A 224 -2.71 -11.28 -7.54
N SER A 225 -1.88 -11.42 -8.58
CA SER A 225 -0.41 -11.34 -8.46
C SER A 225 0.07 -10.02 -7.82
N VAL A 226 -0.56 -8.90 -8.18
CA VAL A 226 -0.31 -7.58 -7.57
C VAL A 226 -0.43 -7.59 -6.04
N LEU A 227 -1.31 -8.41 -5.45
CA LEU A 227 -1.49 -8.45 -4.01
C LEU A 227 -0.25 -9.00 -3.27
N ALA A 228 0.56 -9.84 -3.91
CA ALA A 228 1.84 -10.30 -3.38
C ALA A 228 2.98 -9.26 -3.55
N GLU A 229 2.84 -8.36 -4.53
CA GLU A 229 3.82 -7.29 -4.77
C GLU A 229 3.62 -6.13 -3.80
N ILE A 230 2.38 -5.72 -3.54
CA ILE A 230 2.06 -4.56 -2.70
C ILE A 230 2.32 -4.76 -1.21
N VAL A 231 2.57 -5.99 -0.75
CA VAL A 231 2.95 -6.25 0.65
C VAL A 231 4.45 -6.10 0.88
N LYS A 232 5.26 -6.02 -0.19
CA LYS A 232 6.72 -5.88 -0.07
C LYS A 232 7.06 -4.54 0.56
N GLU A 233 8.03 -4.55 1.48
CA GLU A 233 8.38 -3.38 2.28
C GLU A 233 8.76 -2.19 1.37
N GLN A 234 9.64 -2.41 0.39
CA GLN A 234 10.07 -1.37 -0.54
C GLN A 234 8.91 -0.70 -1.29
N VAL A 235 7.80 -1.41 -1.52
CA VAL A 235 6.62 -0.88 -2.21
C VAL A 235 5.76 -0.07 -1.23
N VAL A 236 5.43 -0.61 -0.06
CA VAL A 236 4.55 0.10 0.90
C VAL A 236 5.20 1.37 1.45
N ILE A 237 6.52 1.36 1.63
CA ILE A 237 7.26 2.52 2.15
C ILE A 237 7.63 3.54 1.07
N ALA A 238 7.37 3.21 -0.20
CA ALA A 238 7.67 4.12 -1.30
C ALA A 238 6.84 5.40 -1.18
N LYS A 239 7.44 6.53 -1.56
CA LYS A 239 6.78 7.83 -1.47
C LYS A 239 5.73 7.95 -2.59
N TYR A 240 4.48 8.20 -2.23
CA TYR A 240 3.42 8.46 -3.21
C TYR A 240 3.31 9.95 -3.53
N ASP A 241 3.24 10.78 -2.47
CA ASP A 241 3.27 12.23 -2.54
C ASP A 241 4.05 12.82 -1.34
N GLU A 242 4.02 14.14 -1.16
CA GLU A 242 4.75 14.82 -0.08
C GLU A 242 4.36 14.34 1.32
N ASN A 243 3.11 13.90 1.52
CA ASN A 243 2.53 13.63 2.83
C ASN A 243 2.17 12.16 3.05
N SER A 244 2.23 11.33 2.00
CA SER A 244 1.79 9.94 2.05
C SER A 244 2.73 8.98 1.33
N LEU A 245 2.92 7.83 1.96
CA LEU A 245 3.49 6.62 1.37
C LEU A 245 2.44 5.88 0.53
N LEU A 246 2.91 5.08 -0.43
CA LEU A 246 2.06 4.24 -1.27
C LEU A 246 1.20 3.27 -0.46
N GLY A 247 1.75 2.73 0.64
CA GLY A 247 1.02 1.88 1.59
C GLY A 247 -0.28 2.52 2.08
N HIS A 248 -0.33 3.84 2.30
CA HIS A 248 -1.58 4.51 2.68
C HIS A 248 -2.64 4.41 1.59
N LYS A 249 -2.27 4.63 0.32
CA LYS A 249 -3.20 4.55 -0.81
C LYS A 249 -3.68 3.12 -1.05
N ILE A 250 -2.81 2.14 -0.87
CA ILE A 250 -3.18 0.72 -0.88
C ILE A 250 -4.23 0.43 0.19
N LEU A 251 -3.98 0.84 1.44
CA LEU A 251 -4.89 0.63 2.57
C LEU A 251 -6.23 1.34 2.37
N GLU A 252 -6.23 2.60 1.90
CA GLU A 252 -7.43 3.35 1.55
C GLU A 252 -8.29 2.56 0.55
N ILE A 253 -7.71 2.08 -0.56
CA ILE A 253 -8.44 1.34 -1.59
C ILE A 253 -9.01 0.02 -1.04
N LEU A 254 -8.19 -0.78 -0.34
CA LEU A 254 -8.63 -2.08 0.17
C LEU A 254 -9.76 -1.96 1.18
N ILE A 255 -9.68 -0.99 2.09
CA ILE A 255 -10.70 -0.74 3.12
C ILE A 255 -11.96 -0.15 2.49
N ASP A 256 -11.83 0.91 1.70
CA ASP A 256 -12.99 1.64 1.17
C ASP A 256 -13.80 0.78 0.21
N ARG A 257 -13.14 -0.01 -0.65
CA ARG A 257 -13.84 -0.93 -1.55
C ARG A 257 -14.58 -2.02 -0.78
N SER A 258 -13.97 -2.54 0.29
CA SER A 258 -14.58 -3.56 1.13
C SER A 258 -15.75 -3.04 1.99
N ALA A 259 -15.82 -1.73 2.22
CA ALA A 259 -16.88 -1.11 3.03
C ALA A 259 -18.26 -1.14 2.33
N TYR A 260 -18.29 -1.29 1.01
CA TYR A 260 -19.54 -1.36 0.23
C TYR A 260 -20.08 -2.78 0.07
N GLU A 261 -19.37 -3.80 0.58
CA GLU A 261 -19.81 -5.19 0.52
C GLU A 261 -20.65 -5.56 1.74
N ASP A 262 -21.77 -6.25 1.53
CA ASP A 262 -22.65 -6.73 2.61
C ASP A 262 -21.91 -7.62 3.63
N LYS A 263 -20.91 -8.38 3.16
CA LYS A 263 -20.10 -9.28 3.99
C LYS A 263 -18.87 -8.58 4.59
N GLY A 264 -18.66 -7.30 4.30
CA GLY A 264 -17.47 -6.54 4.68
C GLY A 264 -16.18 -7.05 4.02
N ILE A 265 -15.05 -6.81 4.67
CA ILE A 265 -13.74 -7.19 4.13
C ILE A 265 -13.56 -8.70 4.06
N SER A 266 -13.09 -9.17 2.90
CA SER A 266 -12.69 -10.58 2.75
C SER A 266 -11.52 -10.93 3.68
N ALA A 267 -11.43 -12.20 4.10
CA ALA A 267 -10.31 -12.66 4.93
C ALA A 267 -8.95 -12.41 4.27
N TYR A 268 -8.85 -12.59 2.95
CA TYR A 268 -7.60 -12.41 2.22
C TYR A 268 -7.14 -10.95 2.22
N TRP A 269 -8.02 -10.01 1.88
CA TRP A 269 -7.67 -8.58 1.87
C TRP A 269 -7.43 -8.03 3.28
N LYS A 270 -8.19 -8.52 4.27
CA LYS A 270 -7.97 -8.20 5.68
C LYS A 270 -6.57 -8.58 6.14
N ASN A 271 -6.09 -9.75 5.74
CA ASN A 271 -4.75 -10.21 6.09
C ASN A 271 -3.67 -9.31 5.47
N ILE A 272 -3.86 -8.87 4.22
CA ILE A 272 -2.97 -7.91 3.56
C ILE A 272 -2.95 -6.58 4.34
N VAL A 273 -4.12 -6.05 4.70
CA VAL A 273 -4.24 -4.83 5.52
C VAL A 273 -3.49 -4.97 6.84
N LEU A 274 -3.66 -6.10 7.55
CA LEU A 274 -2.98 -6.36 8.83
C LEU A 274 -1.47 -6.62 8.67
N GLU A 275 -1.04 -7.17 7.55
CA GLU A 275 0.38 -7.39 7.26
C GLU A 275 1.11 -6.05 7.11
N ILE A 276 0.51 -5.13 6.36
CA ILE A 276 1.02 -3.77 6.13
C ILE A 276 0.91 -2.95 7.42
N ALA A 277 -0.31 -2.74 7.92
CA ALA A 277 -0.61 -1.74 8.93
C ALA A 277 -0.64 -2.27 10.37
N GLY A 278 -0.70 -3.58 10.56
CA GLY A 278 -0.94 -4.19 11.88
C GLY A 278 -2.37 -3.98 12.39
N ASP A 279 -2.63 -4.45 13.61
CA ASP A 279 -3.93 -4.31 14.27
C ASP A 279 -4.18 -2.86 14.73
N PRO A 280 -5.25 -2.18 14.27
CA PRO A 280 -5.56 -0.79 14.63
C PRO A 280 -5.94 -0.60 16.11
N ARG A 281 -6.15 -1.68 16.87
CA ARG A 281 -6.44 -1.61 18.32
C ARG A 281 -5.17 -1.42 19.15
N ILE A 282 -4.00 -1.71 18.56
CA ILE A 282 -2.71 -1.57 19.22
C ILE A 282 -2.11 -0.20 18.90
N GLN A 283 -1.90 0.62 19.94
CA GLN A 283 -1.12 1.85 19.81
C GLN A 283 0.38 1.51 19.71
N GLY A 284 1.10 2.16 18.79
CA GLY A 284 2.52 1.88 18.57
C GLY A 284 3.08 2.50 17.30
N GLU A 285 4.25 2.04 16.87
CA GLU A 285 4.91 2.54 15.66
C GLU A 285 4.08 2.27 14.40
N LYS A 286 3.60 1.04 14.21
CA LYS A 286 2.74 0.70 13.06
C LYS A 286 1.46 1.54 13.04
N TYR A 287 0.86 1.81 14.20
CA TYR A 287 -0.32 2.68 14.28
C TYR A 287 -0.02 4.12 13.85
N ARG A 288 1.03 4.72 14.40
CA ARG A 288 1.45 6.09 14.03
C ARG A 288 1.95 6.19 12.60
N ARG A 289 2.48 5.11 12.04
CA ARG A 289 2.99 5.08 10.67
C ARG A 289 1.86 4.95 9.67
N TRP A 290 0.88 4.08 9.94
CA TRP A 290 -0.12 3.69 8.95
C TRP A 290 -1.53 4.17 9.31
N TRP A 291 -2.03 3.82 10.50
CA TRP A 291 -3.42 4.08 10.87
C TRP A 291 -3.73 5.56 11.08
N SER A 292 -2.83 6.35 11.67
CA SER A 292 -3.06 7.77 11.95
C SER A 292 -3.32 8.64 10.71
N PHE A 293 -2.91 8.18 9.52
CA PHE A 293 -3.11 8.88 8.26
C PHE A 293 -4.40 8.47 7.53
N LEU A 294 -5.06 7.38 7.93
CA LEU A 294 -6.24 6.84 7.25
C LEU A 294 -7.58 7.44 7.71
N GLY A 295 -7.57 8.13 8.86
CA GLY A 295 -8.74 8.75 9.48
C GLY A 295 -9.63 7.78 10.25
N GLU A 296 -10.41 8.33 11.19
CA GLU A 296 -11.16 7.55 12.19
C GLU A 296 -12.18 6.59 11.56
N LYS A 297 -12.82 6.97 10.46
CA LYS A 297 -13.81 6.13 9.77
C LYS A 297 -13.23 4.77 9.35
N ARG A 298 -12.04 4.76 8.76
CA ARG A 298 -11.37 3.52 8.30
C ARG A 298 -10.86 2.68 9.46
N ILE A 299 -10.35 3.35 10.50
CA ILE A 299 -9.93 2.71 11.75
C ILE A 299 -11.12 1.97 12.38
N GLN A 300 -12.28 2.62 12.47
CA GLN A 300 -13.50 2.03 13.05
C GLN A 300 -14.05 0.87 12.21
N LEU A 301 -14.05 0.99 10.88
CA LEU A 301 -14.41 -0.13 10.00
C LEU A 301 -13.52 -1.35 10.24
N MET A 302 -12.21 -1.15 10.28
CA MET A 302 -11.27 -2.25 10.53
C MET A 302 -11.46 -2.87 11.92
N LYS A 303 -11.65 -2.04 12.97
CA LYS A 303 -11.95 -2.52 14.32
C LYS A 303 -13.23 -3.37 14.36
N SER A 304 -14.30 -2.92 13.70
CA SER A 304 -15.56 -3.66 13.59
C SER A 304 -15.37 -5.02 12.91
N TRP A 305 -14.62 -5.09 11.82
CA TRP A 305 -14.32 -6.37 11.15
C TRP A 305 -13.51 -7.33 12.02
N LEU A 306 -12.53 -6.81 12.78
CA LEU A 306 -11.78 -7.61 13.75
C LEU A 306 -12.66 -8.08 14.92
N SER A 307 -13.64 -7.29 15.32
CA SER A 307 -14.62 -7.71 16.32
C SER A 307 -15.52 -8.84 15.85
N GLY A 308 -15.85 -8.87 14.55
CA GLY A 308 -16.49 -10.02 13.94
C GLY A 308 -15.65 -11.30 14.01
N ASP A 309 -14.34 -11.20 13.74
CA ASP A 309 -13.43 -12.36 13.86
C ASP A 309 -13.29 -12.85 15.30
N ASP A 310 -13.05 -11.93 16.23
CA ASP A 310 -12.93 -12.24 17.65
C ASP A 310 -14.18 -12.98 18.13
N LEU A 311 -15.36 -12.47 17.76
CA LEU A 311 -16.63 -13.08 18.15
C LEU A 311 -16.79 -14.48 17.55
N LYS A 312 -16.46 -14.66 16.27
CA LYS A 312 -16.52 -15.96 15.61
C LYS A 312 -15.61 -16.99 16.30
N VAL A 313 -14.40 -16.58 16.66
CA VAL A 313 -13.44 -17.43 17.37
C VAL A 313 -13.95 -17.76 18.77
N PHE A 314 -14.44 -16.78 19.52
CA PHE A 314 -15.01 -16.99 20.85
C PHE A 314 -16.19 -17.96 20.84
N LEU A 315 -17.14 -17.78 19.92
CA LEU A 315 -18.31 -18.64 19.78
C LEU A 315 -17.92 -20.09 19.41
N SER A 316 -16.89 -20.26 18.59
CA SER A 316 -16.36 -21.60 18.26
C SER A 316 -15.77 -22.30 19.50
N ILE A 317 -15.03 -21.55 20.33
CA ILE A 317 -14.47 -22.08 21.59
C ILE A 317 -15.59 -22.38 22.59
N LEU A 318 -16.61 -21.51 22.68
CA LEU A 318 -17.77 -21.70 23.54
C LEU A 318 -18.54 -22.97 23.15
N GLU A 319 -18.78 -23.17 21.85
CA GLU A 319 -19.44 -24.37 21.33
C GLU A 319 -18.64 -25.65 21.65
N GLN A 320 -17.33 -25.62 21.42
CA GLN A 320 -16.45 -26.75 21.71
C GLN A 320 -16.42 -27.07 23.21
N SER A 321 -16.37 -26.04 24.07
CA SER A 321 -16.38 -26.21 25.53
C SER A 321 -17.68 -26.84 26.04
N ALA A 322 -18.81 -26.58 25.38
CA ALA A 322 -20.09 -27.19 25.71
C ALA A 322 -20.11 -28.70 25.39
N LYS A 323 -19.59 -29.07 24.21
CA LYS A 323 -19.50 -30.46 23.73
C LYS A 323 -18.52 -31.30 24.55
N ASP A 324 -17.32 -30.78 24.80
CA ASP A 324 -16.23 -31.53 25.46
C ASP A 324 -16.56 -31.93 26.91
N LYS A 325 -17.45 -31.19 27.57
CA LYS A 325 -17.81 -31.43 28.97
C LYS A 325 -19.12 -32.22 29.13
N HIS A 326 -19.76 -32.65 28.03
CA HIS A 326 -21.10 -33.25 28.03
C HIS A 326 -22.09 -32.49 28.95
N ASN A 327 -21.94 -31.17 29.01
CA ASN A 327 -22.71 -30.35 29.92
C ASN A 327 -23.96 -29.87 29.19
N SER A 328 -25.03 -30.65 29.32
CA SER A 328 -26.33 -30.40 28.69
C SER A 328 -26.88 -29.00 28.97
N ASP A 329 -26.59 -28.43 30.14
CA ASP A 329 -26.97 -27.06 30.47
C ASP A 329 -26.18 -26.03 29.64
N MET A 330 -24.88 -26.20 29.47
CA MET A 330 -24.08 -25.31 28.61
C MET A 330 -24.46 -25.45 27.13
N GLU A 331 -24.73 -26.67 26.65
CA GLU A 331 -25.20 -26.89 25.28
C GLU A 331 -26.53 -26.19 25.03
N ARG A 332 -27.47 -26.29 25.97
CA ARG A 332 -28.77 -25.61 25.91
C ARG A 332 -28.62 -24.09 25.92
N MET A 333 -27.65 -23.55 26.65
CA MET A 333 -27.39 -22.11 26.73
C MET A 333 -26.57 -21.55 25.56
N PHE A 334 -25.98 -22.38 24.71
CA PHE A 334 -25.16 -21.91 23.59
C PHE A 334 -25.96 -21.12 22.56
N LYS A 335 -27.09 -21.68 22.07
CA LYS A 335 -27.88 -21.06 20.99
C LYS A 335 -28.37 -19.64 21.35
N PRO A 336 -28.98 -19.39 22.53
CA PRO A 336 -29.40 -18.04 22.92
C PRO A 336 -28.24 -17.04 23.01
N ARG A 337 -27.08 -17.46 23.55
CA ARG A 337 -25.89 -16.61 23.69
C ARG A 337 -25.30 -16.26 22.32
N LYS A 338 -25.23 -17.24 21.42
CA LYS A 338 -24.79 -17.05 20.04
C LYS A 338 -25.69 -16.04 19.31
N CYS A 339 -27.00 -16.26 19.30
CA CYS A 339 -27.95 -15.36 18.65
C CYS A 339 -27.84 -13.92 19.19
N PHE A 340 -27.69 -13.79 20.51
CA PHE A 340 -27.56 -12.48 21.16
C PHE A 340 -26.31 -11.75 20.70
N MET A 341 -25.14 -12.38 20.79
CA MET A 341 -23.88 -11.71 20.44
C MET A 341 -23.76 -11.44 18.93
N GLU A 342 -24.22 -12.37 18.07
CA GLU A 342 -24.25 -12.13 16.63
C GLU A 342 -25.22 -11.00 16.26
N GLY A 343 -26.34 -10.89 16.98
CA GLY A 343 -27.26 -9.77 16.85
C GLY A 343 -26.65 -8.42 17.23
N LEU A 344 -25.88 -8.38 18.33
CA LEU A 344 -25.12 -7.19 18.72
C LEU A 344 -24.09 -6.78 17.67
N LEU A 345 -23.46 -7.75 17.00
CA LEU A 345 -22.55 -7.46 15.91
C LEU A 345 -23.28 -6.88 14.70
N ARG A 346 -24.40 -7.49 14.30
CA ARG A 346 -25.22 -7.03 13.16
C ARG A 346 -25.82 -5.64 13.37
N SER A 347 -26.20 -5.29 14.60
CA SER A 347 -26.74 -3.96 14.91
C SER A 347 -25.67 -2.86 14.88
N GLY A 348 -24.39 -3.20 14.71
CA GLY A 348 -23.30 -2.23 14.57
C GLY A 348 -22.96 -1.48 15.88
N VAL A 349 -23.46 -1.95 17.02
CA VAL A 349 -23.20 -1.31 18.32
C VAL A 349 -21.82 -1.64 18.89
N ILE A 350 -21.20 -2.74 18.43
CA ILE A 350 -19.85 -3.14 18.87
C ILE A 350 -18.80 -2.27 18.15
N LEU A 351 -18.06 -1.49 18.93
CA LEU A 351 -16.95 -0.66 18.43
C LEU A 351 -15.63 -1.44 18.40
N GLU A 352 -15.36 -2.17 19.49
CA GLU A 352 -14.11 -2.88 19.68
C GLU A 352 -14.35 -4.15 20.50
N SER A 353 -13.46 -5.11 20.33
CA SER A 353 -13.43 -6.34 21.09
C SER A 353 -12.02 -6.73 21.46
N ARG A 354 -11.91 -7.59 22.46
CA ARG A 354 -10.67 -8.28 22.78
C ARG A 354 -10.93 -9.67 23.35
N LEU A 355 -10.17 -10.64 22.85
CA LEU A 355 -10.18 -12.01 23.34
C LEU A 355 -9.13 -12.26 24.42
N PHE A 356 -9.52 -13.04 25.41
CA PHE A 356 -8.67 -13.58 26.46
C PHE A 356 -8.87 -15.08 26.51
N LEU A 357 -7.85 -15.84 26.11
CA LEU A 357 -7.97 -17.28 25.89
C LEU A 357 -7.26 -18.05 27.00
N THR A 358 -7.88 -19.13 27.46
CA THR A 358 -7.16 -20.13 28.27
C THR A 358 -6.06 -20.78 27.43
N GLN A 359 -5.15 -21.51 28.09
CA GLN A 359 -4.07 -22.21 27.42
C GLN A 359 -4.61 -23.19 26.35
N ASP A 360 -5.66 -23.95 26.67
CA ASP A 360 -6.25 -24.93 25.75
C ASP A 360 -6.94 -24.24 24.57
N ALA A 361 -7.70 -23.16 24.83
CA ALA A 361 -8.34 -22.39 23.79
C ALA A 361 -7.32 -21.70 22.85
N SER A 362 -6.21 -21.22 23.41
CA SER A 362 -5.09 -20.66 22.65
C SER A 362 -4.45 -21.70 21.71
N HIS A 363 -4.26 -22.93 22.18
CA HIS A 363 -3.79 -24.03 21.34
C HIS A 363 -4.80 -24.39 20.24
N TYR A 364 -6.08 -24.51 20.59
CA TYR A 364 -7.15 -24.76 19.64
C TYR A 364 -7.16 -23.71 18.52
N VAL A 365 -7.09 -22.42 18.87
CA VAL A 365 -7.06 -21.33 17.88
C VAL A 365 -5.83 -21.40 16.99
N LYS A 366 -4.64 -21.68 17.54
CA LYS A 366 -3.42 -21.82 16.74
C LYS A 366 -3.48 -23.02 15.79
N GLN A 367 -4.13 -24.11 16.20
CA GLN A 367 -4.25 -25.33 15.40
C GLN A 367 -5.27 -25.18 14.27
N TYR A 368 -6.47 -24.67 14.57
CA TYR A 368 -7.59 -24.64 13.62
C TYR A 368 -7.74 -23.30 12.88
N TYR A 369 -7.14 -22.23 13.39
CA TYR A 369 -7.18 -20.88 12.82
C TYR A 369 -5.78 -20.24 12.76
N PRO A 370 -4.77 -20.89 12.16
CA PRO A 370 -3.37 -20.46 12.26
C PRO A 370 -3.13 -19.05 11.69
N GLN A 371 -3.82 -18.67 10.62
CA GLN A 371 -3.69 -17.32 10.04
C GLN A 371 -4.28 -16.26 10.96
N GLN A 372 -5.46 -16.51 11.52
CA GLN A 372 -6.09 -15.61 12.47
C GLN A 372 -5.26 -15.54 13.76
N ALA A 373 -4.74 -16.67 14.26
CA ALA A 373 -3.89 -16.71 15.45
C ALA A 373 -2.62 -15.86 15.30
N ARG A 374 -2.04 -15.78 14.09
CA ARG A 374 -0.89 -14.92 13.78
C ARG A 374 -1.24 -13.43 13.82
N LEU A 375 -2.46 -13.07 13.43
CA LEU A 375 -2.86 -11.69 13.17
C LEU A 375 -3.73 -11.08 14.26
N MET A 376 -4.43 -11.90 15.05
CA MET A 376 -5.27 -11.45 16.17
C MET A 376 -4.43 -11.13 17.40
N SER A 377 -4.83 -10.06 18.07
CA SER A 377 -4.16 -9.56 19.27
C SER A 377 -4.82 -10.04 20.56
N PHE A 378 -5.01 -11.35 20.72
CA PHE A 378 -5.58 -11.92 21.94
C PHE A 378 -4.56 -11.95 23.10
N ALA A 379 -5.06 -12.04 24.34
CA ALA A 379 -4.26 -12.25 25.54
C ALA A 379 -4.53 -13.64 26.14
N ASN A 380 -3.66 -14.12 27.01
CA ASN A 380 -3.87 -15.36 27.75
C ASN A 380 -4.52 -15.05 29.11
N VAL A 381 -5.41 -15.93 29.56
CA VAL A 381 -6.04 -15.89 30.89
C VAL A 381 -5.83 -17.21 31.63
N SER A 382 -5.37 -17.17 32.87
CA SER A 382 -5.34 -18.33 33.76
C SER A 382 -6.74 -18.61 34.31
N GLY A 383 -7.06 -19.89 34.51
CA GLY A 383 -8.36 -20.33 35.01
C GLY A 383 -9.10 -21.20 34.00
N HIS A 384 -10.39 -21.39 34.24
CA HIS A 384 -11.19 -22.35 33.48
C HIS A 384 -11.96 -21.73 32.31
N ALA A 385 -12.15 -20.41 32.26
CA ALA A 385 -12.98 -19.76 31.25
C ALA A 385 -12.18 -18.83 30.34
N SER A 386 -12.39 -18.95 29.02
CA SER A 386 -11.98 -17.93 28.05
C SER A 386 -13.00 -16.80 28.06
N ILE A 387 -12.55 -15.57 27.86
CA ILE A 387 -13.34 -14.34 27.98
C ILE A 387 -13.31 -13.54 26.68
N ILE A 388 -14.43 -12.93 26.34
CA ILE A 388 -14.52 -11.86 25.35
C ILE A 388 -14.99 -10.58 26.02
N TYR A 389 -14.29 -9.49 25.72
CA TYR A 389 -14.69 -8.14 26.06
C TYR A 389 -15.23 -7.45 24.80
N LEU A 390 -16.35 -6.72 24.96
CA LEU A 390 -16.92 -5.86 23.93
C LEU A 390 -17.09 -4.42 24.47
N LYS A 391 -16.66 -3.45 23.67
CA LYS A 391 -16.91 -2.02 23.87
C LYS A 391 -18.06 -1.60 22.96
N LEU A 392 -19.13 -1.09 23.56
CA LEU A 392 -20.37 -0.74 22.88
C LEU A 392 -20.54 0.77 22.76
N LYS A 393 -21.04 1.22 21.61
CA LYS A 393 -21.40 2.61 21.33
C LYS A 393 -22.72 2.95 22.02
N THR A 394 -22.76 4.05 22.76
CA THR A 394 -23.99 4.61 23.32
C THR A 394 -24.49 5.80 22.51
N SER A 395 -25.71 6.27 22.77
CA SER A 395 -26.22 7.52 22.18
C SER A 395 -25.63 8.78 22.81
N ARG A 396 -24.85 8.65 23.89
CA ARG A 396 -24.22 9.77 24.59
C ARG A 396 -22.79 9.93 24.11
N ASP A 397 -22.44 11.14 23.71
CA ASP A 397 -21.10 11.43 23.22
C ASP A 397 -20.05 11.12 24.29
N ASN A 398 -18.94 10.51 23.86
CA ASN A 398 -17.82 10.09 24.69
C ASN A 398 -18.14 9.13 25.85
N GLN A 399 -19.31 8.47 25.83
CA GLN A 399 -19.64 7.42 26.79
C GLN A 399 -19.75 6.06 26.10
N TYR A 400 -19.12 5.06 26.71
CA TYR A 400 -19.15 3.68 26.23
C TYR A 400 -19.85 2.79 27.26
N PHE A 401 -20.38 1.67 26.77
CA PHE A 401 -20.87 0.61 27.63
C PHE A 401 -20.02 -0.63 27.42
N HIS A 402 -19.77 -1.38 28.48
CA HIS A 402 -18.83 -2.48 28.47
C HIS A 402 -19.55 -3.79 28.75
N LEU A 403 -19.27 -4.80 27.94
CA LEU A 403 -19.82 -6.14 28.08
C LEU A 403 -18.67 -7.15 28.19
N ILE A 404 -18.76 -8.05 29.16
CA ILE A 404 -17.83 -9.16 29.35
C ILE A 404 -18.61 -10.46 29.41
N GLU A 405 -18.17 -11.45 28.63
CA GLU A 405 -18.79 -12.76 28.49
C GLU A 405 -17.72 -13.85 28.52
N GLY A 406 -18.04 -15.07 28.99
CA GLY A 406 -17.04 -16.12 29.20
C GLY A 406 -17.54 -17.54 28.93
N THR A 407 -16.67 -18.46 28.53
CA THR A 407 -17.13 -19.75 27.95
C THR A 407 -17.83 -20.72 28.91
N HIS A 408 -17.54 -20.67 30.20
CA HIS A 408 -18.08 -21.62 31.20
C HIS A 408 -19.34 -21.04 31.87
N SER A 409 -19.64 -21.44 33.12
CA SER A 409 -20.66 -20.83 33.99
C SER A 409 -20.28 -19.39 34.41
N PHE A 410 -19.90 -18.58 33.43
CA PHE A 410 -19.53 -17.19 33.57
C PHE A 410 -20.79 -16.36 33.31
N LYS A 411 -21.16 -15.48 34.25
CA LYS A 411 -22.30 -14.58 34.06
C LYS A 411 -21.95 -13.50 33.04
N LEU A 412 -22.92 -13.08 32.23
CA LEU A 412 -22.77 -11.88 31.41
C LEU A 412 -22.62 -10.67 32.33
N LYS A 413 -21.58 -9.86 32.12
CA LYS A 413 -21.32 -8.67 32.94
C LYS A 413 -21.48 -7.41 32.10
N LEU A 414 -22.27 -6.47 32.61
CA LEU A 414 -22.49 -5.17 32.00
C LEU A 414 -21.97 -4.06 32.91
N MET A 415 -21.27 -3.07 32.34
CA MET A 415 -20.64 -1.99 33.11
C MET A 415 -20.67 -0.65 32.37
N SER A 416 -21.02 0.42 33.08
CA SER A 416 -20.98 1.79 32.57
C SER A 416 -19.57 2.41 32.56
N TYR A 417 -18.65 1.80 33.30
CA TYR A 417 -17.24 2.18 33.33
C TYR A 417 -16.39 0.93 33.50
N LEU A 418 -15.16 0.97 32.97
CA LEU A 418 -14.19 -0.09 33.13
C LEU A 418 -13.20 0.28 34.24
N PRO A 419 -13.10 -0.49 35.35
CA PRO A 419 -12.10 -0.27 36.39
C PRO A 419 -10.69 -0.26 35.81
N SER A 420 -9.88 0.72 36.23
CA SER A 420 -8.55 0.96 35.64
C SER A 420 -7.58 -0.21 35.88
N GLU A 421 -7.78 -0.93 36.98
CA GLU A 421 -7.01 -2.08 37.43
C GLU A 421 -7.19 -3.28 36.50
N MET A 422 -8.33 -3.38 35.81
CA MET A 422 -8.60 -4.46 34.87
C MET A 422 -7.64 -4.43 33.68
N ARG A 423 -7.24 -3.23 33.22
CA ARG A 423 -6.31 -3.02 32.09
C ARG A 423 -6.69 -3.78 30.80
N ILE A 424 -7.94 -4.16 30.60
CA ILE A 424 -8.36 -5.01 29.46
C ILE A 424 -8.23 -4.32 28.10
N THR A 425 -8.14 -2.99 28.04
CA THR A 425 -7.87 -2.23 26.80
C THR A 425 -6.37 -2.05 26.53
N ASP A 426 -5.50 -2.44 27.48
CA ASP A 426 -4.05 -2.32 27.34
C ASP A 426 -3.47 -3.54 26.62
N TYR A 427 -3.19 -3.39 25.32
CA TYR A 427 -2.66 -4.45 24.47
C TYR A 427 -1.20 -4.85 24.79
N SER A 428 -0.50 -4.09 25.63
CA SER A 428 0.83 -4.46 26.12
C SER A 428 0.76 -5.58 27.17
N LYS A 429 -0.30 -5.63 27.98
CA LYS A 429 -0.54 -6.71 28.94
C LYS A 429 -1.07 -7.94 28.21
N LYS A 430 -0.30 -9.03 28.23
CA LYS A 430 -0.60 -10.29 27.52
C LYS A 430 -1.11 -11.43 28.41
N TYR A 431 -1.01 -11.29 29.74
CA TYR A 431 -1.39 -12.32 30.70
C TYR A 431 -2.33 -11.73 31.76
N TYR A 432 -3.39 -12.46 32.05
CA TYR A 432 -4.44 -12.09 33.01
C TYR A 432 -4.76 -13.28 33.90
N ASP A 433 -5.23 -12.98 35.10
CA ASP A 433 -5.92 -13.96 35.93
C ASP A 433 -7.44 -13.80 35.76
N LEU A 434 -8.19 -14.89 35.80
CA LEU A 434 -9.65 -14.83 35.69
C LEU A 434 -10.27 -13.91 36.76
N ASN A 435 -9.64 -13.80 37.94
CA ASN A 435 -10.06 -12.87 39.00
C ASN A 435 -10.03 -11.41 38.55
N ASN A 436 -9.22 -11.04 37.55
CA ASN A 436 -9.21 -9.69 37.00
C ASN A 436 -10.54 -9.30 36.32
N PHE A 437 -11.41 -10.26 36.00
CA PHE A 437 -12.72 -10.02 35.37
C PHE A 437 -13.89 -9.99 36.38
N TYR A 438 -13.60 -10.13 37.67
CA TYR A 438 -14.55 -9.89 38.76
C TYR A 438 -14.31 -8.50 39.32
N GLY A 439 -14.61 -7.49 38.49
CA GLY A 439 -14.47 -6.08 38.85
C GLY A 439 -15.45 -5.63 39.94
N ILE A 440 -15.33 -4.36 40.32
CA ILE A 440 -16.21 -3.73 41.31
C ILE A 440 -17.57 -3.43 40.67
N ALA A 441 -18.63 -3.99 41.25
CA ALA A 441 -20.05 -3.70 40.96
C ALA A 441 -20.54 -3.81 39.49
N PRO A 442 -20.20 -4.86 38.72
CA PRO A 442 -20.88 -5.11 37.44
C PRO A 442 -22.34 -5.51 37.67
N ILE A 443 -23.20 -5.19 36.69
CA ILE A 443 -24.51 -5.85 36.59
C ILE A 443 -24.24 -7.26 36.07
N GLU A 444 -24.41 -8.25 36.93
CA GLU A 444 -24.21 -9.66 36.58
C GLU A 444 -25.52 -10.33 36.22
N LEU A 445 -25.58 -10.93 35.03
CA LEU A 445 -26.74 -11.61 34.50
C LEU A 445 -26.41 -13.09 34.32
N THR A 446 -27.04 -13.92 35.16
CA THR A 446 -26.93 -15.39 35.06
C THR A 446 -27.71 -15.88 33.85
N HIS A 447 -27.06 -16.62 32.95
CA HIS A 447 -27.72 -17.23 31.81
C HIS A 447 -28.82 -18.20 32.26
N ASP A 448 -30.00 -18.04 31.70
CA ASP A 448 -31.16 -18.89 31.93
C ASP A 448 -31.98 -19.08 30.64
N ILE A 449 -32.68 -20.21 30.54
CA ILE A 449 -33.49 -20.54 29.35
C ILE A 449 -34.78 -19.72 29.24
N HIS A 450 -35.18 -19.02 30.31
CA HIS A 450 -36.46 -18.31 30.36
C HIS A 450 -36.35 -16.84 29.92
N LEU A 451 -35.29 -16.49 29.19
CA LEU A 451 -35.04 -15.18 28.58
C LEU A 451 -34.87 -14.03 29.59
N ASN A 452 -34.75 -14.29 30.90
CA ASN A 452 -34.72 -13.22 31.90
C ASN A 452 -33.42 -12.41 31.80
N TRP A 453 -32.28 -13.07 31.57
CA TRP A 453 -31.00 -12.39 31.37
C TRP A 453 -30.99 -11.53 30.10
N GLN A 454 -31.54 -12.03 28.97
CA GLN A 454 -31.66 -11.27 27.72
C GLN A 454 -32.54 -10.03 27.91
N LYS A 455 -33.69 -10.18 28.57
CA LYS A 455 -34.57 -9.07 28.91
C LYS A 455 -33.84 -7.99 29.70
N LYS A 456 -33.18 -8.37 30.79
CA LYS A 456 -32.41 -7.44 31.62
C LYS A 456 -31.30 -6.76 30.83
N ALA A 457 -30.57 -7.51 30.00
CA ALA A 457 -29.52 -6.93 29.17
C ALA A 457 -30.07 -5.89 28.18
N ILE A 458 -31.19 -6.18 27.50
CA ILE A 458 -31.86 -5.25 26.58
C ILE A 458 -32.37 -4.01 27.32
N ASP A 459 -32.90 -4.15 28.54
CA ASP A 459 -33.32 -3.01 29.36
C ASP A 459 -32.14 -2.12 29.76
N GLU A 460 -31.03 -2.71 30.18
CA GLU A 460 -29.82 -1.96 30.49
C GLU A 460 -29.29 -1.22 29.25
N PHE A 461 -29.27 -1.87 28.09
CA PHE A 461 -28.93 -1.22 26.83
C PHE A 461 -29.83 -0.03 26.54
N LYS A 462 -31.15 -0.17 26.70
CA LYS A 462 -32.11 0.93 26.54
C LYS A 462 -31.82 2.08 27.52
N ASN A 463 -31.52 1.77 28.78
CA ASN A 463 -31.22 2.77 29.82
C ASN A 463 -29.98 3.62 29.48
N VAL A 464 -28.97 3.02 28.85
CA VAL A 464 -27.76 3.73 28.41
C VAL A 464 -27.86 4.28 26.98
N GLY A 465 -29.03 4.19 26.34
CA GLY A 465 -29.29 4.74 25.01
C GLY A 465 -28.77 3.89 23.85
N ILE A 466 -28.47 2.62 24.09
CA ILE A 466 -28.18 1.64 23.04
C ILE A 466 -29.53 1.12 22.51
N LYS A 467 -29.81 1.41 21.24
CA LYS A 467 -31.05 0.99 20.57
C LYS A 467 -30.85 -0.38 19.94
N ILE A 468 -31.45 -1.41 20.53
CA ILE A 468 -31.46 -2.78 20.01
C ILE A 468 -32.92 -3.25 20.03
N ASP A 469 -33.43 -3.71 18.89
CA ASP A 469 -34.71 -4.42 18.87
C ASP A 469 -34.49 -5.84 19.41
N PRO A 470 -35.32 -6.34 20.33
CA PRO A 470 -35.30 -7.74 20.72
C PRO A 470 -35.28 -8.71 19.52
N SER A 471 -35.91 -8.41 18.39
CA SER A 471 -35.87 -9.27 17.19
C SER A 471 -34.48 -9.41 16.58
N ASP A 472 -33.58 -8.45 16.80
CA ASP A 472 -32.24 -8.47 16.21
C ASP A 472 -31.29 -9.41 16.94
N VAL A 473 -31.55 -9.64 18.24
CA VAL A 473 -30.68 -10.36 19.19
C VAL A 473 -31.30 -11.63 19.76
N LEU A 474 -32.55 -11.94 19.40
CA LEU A 474 -33.22 -13.18 19.77
C LEU A 474 -33.43 -14.05 18.52
N SER A 475 -33.57 -15.36 18.71
CA SER A 475 -34.08 -16.23 17.65
C SER A 475 -35.58 -15.97 17.43
N ASP A 476 -36.13 -16.35 16.29
CA ASP A 476 -37.56 -16.14 15.99
C ASP A 476 -38.48 -16.77 17.07
N ASP A 477 -38.13 -17.98 17.52
CA ASP A 477 -38.85 -18.69 18.60
C ASP A 477 -38.75 -17.93 19.93
N ASP A 478 -37.54 -17.50 20.29
CA ASP A 478 -37.29 -16.76 21.53
C ASP A 478 -37.97 -15.40 21.51
N TYR A 479 -38.02 -14.72 20.36
CA TYR A 479 -38.70 -13.44 20.19
C TYR A 479 -40.21 -13.56 20.40
N TYR A 480 -40.83 -14.63 19.88
CA TYR A 480 -42.24 -14.91 20.11
C TYR A 480 -42.53 -15.11 21.61
N ILE A 481 -41.72 -15.93 22.29
CA ILE A 481 -41.82 -16.16 23.74
C ILE A 481 -41.59 -14.85 24.51
N TYR A 482 -40.59 -14.07 24.12
CA TYR A 482 -40.26 -12.78 24.74
C TYR A 482 -41.44 -11.81 24.67
N LYS A 483 -42.07 -11.68 23.49
CA LYS A 483 -43.24 -10.82 23.27
C LYS A 483 -44.41 -11.25 24.15
N HIS A 484 -44.69 -12.55 24.23
CA HIS A 484 -45.77 -13.08 25.07
C HIS A 484 -45.49 -12.86 26.56
N LYS A 485 -44.25 -13.07 27.01
CA LYS A 485 -43.88 -13.04 28.43
C LYS A 485 -43.71 -11.63 28.98
N PHE A 486 -43.11 -10.72 28.22
CA PHE A 486 -42.72 -9.39 28.71
C PHE A 486 -43.45 -8.23 28.04
N GLY A 487 -44.20 -8.50 26.95
CA GLY A 487 -44.79 -7.48 26.10
C GLY A 487 -43.75 -6.70 25.29
N ILE A 488 -44.20 -5.97 24.27
CA ILE A 488 -43.38 -5.00 23.53
C ILE A 488 -43.98 -3.63 23.81
N ARG A 489 -43.26 -2.78 24.56
CA ARG A 489 -43.59 -1.35 24.68
C ARG A 489 -42.87 -0.61 23.56
N TYR A 490 -43.63 -0.12 22.59
CA TYR A 490 -43.17 0.78 21.53
C TYR A 490 -42.53 2.04 22.10
#